data_AF-A0A1H8U8R1-F1
#
_entry.id   AF-A0A1H8U8R1-F1
#
_cell.length_a   1.000
_cell.length_b   1.000
_cell.length_c   1.000
_cell.angle_alpha   90.00
_cell.angle_beta   90.00
_cell.angle_gamma   90.00
#
_symmetry.space_group_name_H-M   'P 1'
#
loop_
_entity.id
_entity.type
_entity.pdbx_description
1 polymer ?
#
loop_
_entity_poly.entity_id
_entity_poly.type
_entity_poly.pdbx_seq_one_letter_code
_entity_poly.pdbx_strand_id
1 'polypeptide(L)'
;MHMRLFLFFSIRYMLESIFCPYCRNSHATSDDHIFSDFLGGSETILACARCNNRFGHDFEGRISKQLAPLFFMLEGCGLFFRKPITWKKGFTHETTGLSYDLGRDKKTNKVLARLSGTTLIESEPGTQSLHMPDLKTARRKFRELQAHNKRGLRFRVNREKAEISRYGLFILIDNDFSRLILKMCVAFSRKMNRDQAIIDDSVLLYLSDSERYHHAVSFDFNHYSLLDATVPALAHSIYIETCPQHGQAYALVRLFGTFQFFTILHNNYQGLQFAGIGVLNPIDFSEKFQLIEPILHLAEIPQYVLPFLAGYHTRNMYRRLDSKILQTFGKNEYTFAPDEMSMILSQIRISVGLS
;
A
#
# COMPACT_ATOMS: atom_id res chain seq x y z
N MET A 1 9.99 -30.29 38.85
CA MET A 1 8.73 -29.59 38.47
C MET A 1 8.87 -28.66 37.26
N HIS A 2 10.06 -28.11 36.97
CA HIS A 2 10.28 -27.20 35.83
C HIS A 2 10.24 -27.83 34.42
N MET A 3 10.59 -29.11 34.26
CA MET A 3 10.64 -29.76 32.94
C MET A 3 9.25 -30.04 32.32
N ARG A 4 8.22 -30.24 33.16
CA ARG A 4 6.84 -30.49 32.70
C ARG A 4 6.13 -29.21 32.22
N LEU A 5 6.46 -28.05 32.79
CA LEU A 5 5.95 -26.76 32.35
C LEU A 5 6.50 -26.38 30.97
N PHE A 6 7.80 -26.61 30.72
CA PHE A 6 8.42 -26.34 29.42
C PHE A 6 7.80 -27.16 28.28
N LEU A 7 7.54 -28.46 28.51
CA LEU A 7 6.90 -29.32 27.51
C LEU A 7 5.45 -28.92 27.23
N PHE A 8 4.68 -28.54 28.25
CA PHE A 8 3.30 -28.08 28.09
C PHE A 8 3.20 -26.75 27.32
N PHE A 9 4.11 -25.81 27.59
CA PHE A 9 4.19 -24.58 26.80
C PHE A 9 4.58 -24.89 25.35
N SER A 10 5.64 -25.66 25.09
CA SER A 10 6.07 -26.00 23.72
C SER A 10 5.00 -26.73 22.91
N ILE A 11 4.23 -27.65 23.50
CA ILE A 11 3.16 -28.37 22.77
C ILE A 11 1.98 -27.45 22.48
N ARG A 12 1.59 -26.59 23.43
CA ARG A 12 0.53 -25.60 23.22
C ARG A 12 0.91 -24.59 22.13
N TYR A 13 2.15 -24.09 22.15
CA TYR A 13 2.68 -23.21 21.09
C TYR A 13 2.76 -23.88 19.71
N MET A 14 3.14 -25.17 19.65
CA MET A 14 3.15 -25.92 18.38
C MET A 14 1.75 -26.17 17.83
N LEU A 15 0.73 -26.34 18.68
CA LEU A 15 -0.67 -26.49 18.24
C LEU A 15 -1.27 -25.14 17.82
N GLU A 16 -0.86 -24.06 18.45
CA GLU A 16 -1.34 -22.70 18.16
C GLU A 16 -0.76 -22.12 16.86
N SER A 17 0.44 -22.55 16.44
CA SER A 17 1.00 -22.21 15.11
C SER A 17 0.22 -22.84 13.94
N ILE A 18 -0.67 -23.79 14.22
CA ILE A 18 -1.49 -24.48 13.20
C ILE A 18 -2.71 -23.64 12.82
N PHE A 19 -3.18 -22.75 13.69
CA PHE A 19 -4.36 -21.93 13.41
C PHE A 19 -4.00 -20.61 12.73
N CYS A 20 -4.87 -20.18 11.82
CA CYS A 20 -4.77 -18.92 11.10
C CYS A 20 -4.72 -17.72 12.07
N PRO A 21 -3.74 -16.82 11.96
CA PRO A 21 -3.62 -15.67 12.86
C PRO A 21 -4.76 -14.67 12.74
N TYR A 22 -5.45 -14.65 11.59
CA TYR A 22 -6.50 -13.67 11.31
C TYR A 22 -7.88 -14.05 11.84
N CYS A 23 -8.22 -15.34 11.81
CA CYS A 23 -9.53 -15.81 12.27
C CYS A 23 -9.48 -16.70 13.49
N ARG A 24 -8.29 -17.17 13.88
CA ARG A 24 -8.03 -18.10 15.00
C ARG A 24 -8.82 -19.43 14.99
N ASN A 25 -9.60 -19.69 13.94
CA ASN A 25 -10.56 -20.79 13.89
C ASN A 25 -10.23 -21.87 12.84
N SER A 26 -9.45 -21.53 11.82
CA SER A 26 -9.18 -22.44 10.69
C SER A 26 -7.70 -22.78 10.60
N HIS A 27 -7.38 -23.97 10.09
CA HIS A 27 -6.00 -24.37 9.82
C HIS A 27 -5.31 -23.41 8.84
N ALA A 28 -4.05 -23.12 9.13
CA ALA A 28 -3.18 -22.27 8.34
C ALA A 28 -2.54 -23.10 7.22
N THR A 29 -3.00 -22.91 5.99
CA THR A 29 -2.70 -23.78 4.82
C THR A 29 -2.22 -23.01 3.61
N SER A 30 -2.09 -21.68 3.71
CA SER A 30 -1.75 -20.79 2.61
C SER A 30 -0.72 -19.78 3.08
N ASP A 31 0.30 -19.55 2.25
CA ASP A 31 1.29 -18.53 2.47
C ASP A 31 0.72 -17.15 2.20
N ASP A 32 0.71 -16.30 3.23
CA ASP A 32 0.33 -14.90 3.13
C ASP A 32 1.53 -14.00 3.45
N HIS A 33 1.71 -12.95 2.67
CA HIS A 33 2.89 -12.08 2.76
C HIS A 33 2.79 -11.12 3.94
N ILE A 34 3.89 -10.93 4.67
CA ILE A 34 3.96 -9.98 5.79
C ILE A 34 3.86 -8.55 5.26
N PHE A 35 4.77 -8.16 4.39
CA PHE A 35 4.59 -6.99 3.52
C PHE A 35 3.87 -7.44 2.26
N SER A 36 2.81 -6.76 1.84
CA SER A 36 2.08 -7.16 0.63
C SER A 36 3.01 -7.22 -0.59
N ASP A 37 2.77 -8.21 -1.45
CA ASP A 37 3.61 -8.48 -2.62
C ASP A 37 3.72 -7.27 -3.58
N PHE A 38 2.69 -6.42 -3.67
CA PHE A 38 2.76 -5.19 -4.47
C PHE A 38 3.70 -4.11 -3.90
N LEU A 39 4.08 -4.21 -2.62
CA LEU A 39 5.13 -3.40 -2.00
C LEU A 39 6.53 -4.00 -2.24
N GLY A 40 6.61 -5.24 -2.77
CA GLY A 40 7.85 -5.97 -2.99
C GLY A 40 8.13 -7.06 -1.95
N GLY A 41 7.21 -7.32 -1.03
CA GLY A 41 7.35 -8.38 -0.02
C GLY A 41 7.40 -9.78 -0.62
N SER A 42 8.06 -10.68 0.09
CA SER A 42 8.35 -12.07 -0.25
C SER A 42 8.30 -12.98 0.97
N GLU A 43 8.59 -12.48 2.17
CA GLU A 43 8.47 -13.29 3.38
C GLU A 43 7.01 -13.48 3.76
N THR A 44 6.67 -14.73 4.08
CA THR A 44 5.31 -15.14 4.36
C THR A 44 5.14 -15.71 5.76
N ILE A 45 3.88 -15.79 6.17
CA ILE A 45 3.39 -16.57 7.30
C ILE A 45 2.28 -17.50 6.82
N LEU A 46 2.02 -18.57 7.57
CA LEU A 46 0.87 -19.42 7.30
C LEU A 46 -0.42 -18.75 7.79
N ALA A 47 -1.40 -18.68 6.89
CA ALA A 47 -2.78 -18.28 7.16
C ALA A 47 -3.76 -19.26 6.50
N CYS A 48 -5.05 -19.20 6.83
CA CYS A 48 -6.03 -19.99 6.10
C CYS A 48 -6.31 -19.38 4.72
N ALA A 49 -6.52 -20.22 3.71
CA ALA A 49 -6.79 -19.78 2.34
C ALA A 49 -8.00 -18.84 2.24
N ARG A 50 -9.02 -19.02 3.09
CA ARG A 50 -10.21 -18.15 3.13
C ARG A 50 -9.86 -16.71 3.49
N CYS A 51 -9.08 -16.50 4.55
CA CYS A 51 -8.68 -15.15 4.97
C CYS A 51 -7.75 -14.51 3.93
N ASN A 52 -6.73 -15.26 3.47
CA ASN A 52 -5.77 -14.76 2.48
C ASN A 52 -6.47 -14.30 1.19
N ASN A 53 -7.28 -15.17 0.59
CA ASN A 53 -8.01 -14.84 -0.64
C ASN A 53 -8.96 -13.66 -0.44
N ARG A 54 -9.68 -13.63 0.68
CA ARG A 54 -10.59 -12.51 1.01
C ARG A 54 -9.81 -11.20 1.11
N PHE A 55 -8.68 -11.15 1.81
CA PHE A 55 -7.90 -9.92 1.97
C PHE A 55 -7.34 -9.42 0.63
N GLY A 56 -6.85 -10.33 -0.20
CA GLY A 56 -6.39 -10.03 -1.56
C GLY A 56 -7.48 -9.40 -2.44
N HIS A 57 -8.69 -9.94 -2.39
CA HIS A 57 -9.84 -9.47 -3.17
C HIS A 57 -10.51 -8.23 -2.60
N ASP A 58 -10.67 -8.17 -1.28
CA ASP A 58 -11.34 -7.08 -0.59
C ASP A 58 -10.49 -5.83 -0.68
N PHE A 59 -9.37 -5.73 0.04
CA PHE A 59 -8.67 -4.45 0.19
C PHE A 59 -7.32 -4.37 -0.50
N GLU A 60 -6.49 -5.42 -0.51
CA GLU A 60 -5.12 -5.31 -1.05
C GLU A 60 -5.10 -4.93 -2.53
N GLY A 61 -5.98 -5.56 -3.33
CA GLY A 61 -6.12 -5.24 -4.75
C GLY A 61 -6.66 -3.84 -5.03
N ARG A 62 -7.41 -3.24 -4.10
CA ARG A 62 -7.89 -1.85 -4.18
C ARG A 62 -6.78 -0.87 -3.79
N ILE A 63 -6.07 -1.14 -2.70
CA ILE A 63 -4.94 -0.30 -2.26
C ILE A 63 -3.78 -0.32 -3.26
N SER A 64 -3.47 -1.46 -3.87
CA SER A 64 -2.47 -1.54 -4.94
C SER A 64 -2.81 -0.60 -6.11
N LYS A 65 -4.10 -0.49 -6.49
CA LYS A 65 -4.55 0.45 -7.53
C LYS A 65 -4.49 1.90 -7.05
N GLN A 66 -4.84 2.15 -5.80
CA GLN A 66 -4.80 3.47 -5.20
C GLN A 66 -3.36 4.01 -5.10
N LEU A 67 -2.38 3.15 -4.81
CA LEU A 67 -0.96 3.51 -4.73
C LEU A 67 -0.26 3.52 -6.10
N ALA A 68 -0.93 3.12 -7.17
CA ALA A 68 -0.36 3.11 -8.51
C ALA A 68 0.22 4.47 -8.98
N PRO A 69 -0.39 5.63 -8.68
CA PRO A 69 0.20 6.94 -8.98
C PRO A 69 1.54 7.14 -8.27
N LEU A 70 1.61 6.82 -6.97
CA LEU A 70 2.83 6.92 -6.18
C LEU A 70 3.93 6.03 -6.75
N PHE A 71 3.61 4.78 -7.04
CA PHE A 71 4.58 3.84 -7.61
C PHE A 71 5.09 4.32 -8.97
N PHE A 72 4.21 4.78 -9.86
CA PHE A 72 4.61 5.34 -11.14
C PHE A 72 5.58 6.52 -10.98
N MET A 73 5.29 7.44 -10.05
CA MET A 73 6.19 8.57 -9.76
C MET A 73 7.52 8.13 -9.16
N LEU A 74 7.51 7.16 -8.24
CA LEU A 74 8.75 6.62 -7.65
C LEU A 74 9.63 5.90 -8.68
N GLU A 75 9.03 5.18 -9.64
CA GLU A 75 9.75 4.61 -10.79
C GLU A 75 10.39 5.71 -11.65
N GLY A 76 9.68 6.84 -11.83
CA GLY A 76 10.21 8.15 -12.24
C GLY A 76 11.62 8.41 -11.75
N CYS A 77 11.68 8.53 -10.43
CA CYS A 77 12.88 8.96 -9.73
C CYS A 77 13.95 7.87 -9.63
N GLY A 78 13.63 6.61 -9.97
CA GLY A 78 14.60 5.51 -10.06
C GLY A 78 14.31 4.31 -9.17
N LEU A 79 13.21 4.32 -8.41
CA LEU A 79 12.79 3.18 -7.60
C LEU A 79 11.97 2.19 -8.44
N PHE A 80 12.57 1.08 -8.84
CA PHE A 80 11.90 0.05 -9.63
C PHE A 80 11.18 -0.96 -8.73
N PHE A 81 10.02 -1.46 -9.15
CA PHE A 81 9.26 -2.46 -8.42
C PHE A 81 9.37 -3.85 -9.07
N ARG A 82 9.30 -4.93 -8.27
CA ARG A 82 9.33 -6.33 -8.78
C ARG A 82 8.26 -6.58 -9.84
N LYS A 83 7.06 -6.04 -9.62
CA LYS A 83 5.94 -6.14 -10.55
C LYS A 83 5.69 -4.78 -11.19
N PRO A 84 5.63 -4.71 -12.54
CA PRO A 84 5.31 -3.46 -13.22
C PRO A 84 3.94 -2.97 -12.78
N ILE A 85 3.89 -1.73 -12.35
CA ILE A 85 2.63 -1.09 -12.01
C ILE A 85 2.15 -0.28 -13.21
N THR A 86 0.84 -0.37 -13.47
CA THR A 86 0.17 0.47 -14.45
C THR A 86 -0.85 1.31 -13.74
N TRP A 87 -0.65 2.62 -13.74
CA TRP A 87 -1.65 3.57 -13.29
C TRP A 87 -2.74 3.68 -14.36
N LYS A 88 -3.83 2.96 -14.13
CA LYS A 88 -4.98 2.92 -15.02
C LYS A 88 -5.67 4.28 -15.10
N LYS A 89 -5.97 4.75 -16.31
CA LYS A 89 -6.56 6.08 -16.55
C LYS A 89 -5.83 7.22 -15.82
N GLY A 90 -4.50 7.14 -15.71
CA GLY A 90 -3.70 8.10 -14.95
C GLY A 90 -3.57 9.48 -15.59
N PHE A 91 -3.94 9.63 -16.86
CA PHE A 91 -3.96 10.91 -17.55
C PHE A 91 -5.20 11.01 -18.43
N THR A 92 -5.88 12.15 -18.44
CA THR A 92 -6.93 12.45 -19.43
C THR A 92 -6.52 13.70 -20.19
N HIS A 93 -6.41 13.59 -21.52
CA HIS A 93 -6.00 14.69 -22.37
C HIS A 93 -7.11 15.74 -22.43
N GLU A 94 -6.80 16.97 -22.04
CA GLU A 94 -7.79 18.02 -21.82
C GLU A 94 -8.61 18.36 -23.07
N THR A 95 -7.96 18.39 -24.24
CA THR A 95 -8.65 18.77 -25.49
C THR A 95 -9.41 17.63 -26.16
N THR A 96 -8.99 16.39 -25.98
CA THR A 96 -9.59 15.22 -26.66
C THR A 96 -10.49 14.40 -25.74
N GLY A 97 -10.43 14.64 -24.42
CA GLY A 97 -11.13 13.85 -23.40
C GLY A 97 -10.65 12.40 -23.28
N LEU A 98 -9.56 12.03 -23.97
CA LEU A 98 -9.05 10.67 -24.00
C LEU A 98 -8.26 10.34 -22.74
N SER A 99 -8.59 9.23 -22.08
CA SER A 99 -7.85 8.74 -20.91
C SER A 99 -6.74 7.78 -21.31
N TYR A 100 -5.60 7.80 -20.62
CA TYR A 100 -4.41 7.00 -20.86
C TYR A 100 -3.97 6.28 -19.59
N ASP A 101 -3.68 4.99 -19.72
CA ASP A 101 -2.98 4.18 -18.76
C ASP A 101 -1.49 4.56 -18.80
N LEU A 102 -0.90 4.78 -17.64
CA LEU A 102 0.50 5.13 -17.50
C LEU A 102 1.28 3.97 -16.89
N GLY A 103 2.44 3.66 -17.47
CA GLY A 103 3.37 2.70 -16.91
C GLY A 103 4.74 2.84 -17.56
N ARG A 104 5.71 2.03 -17.17
CA ARG A 104 7.03 2.02 -17.82
C ARG A 104 7.20 0.86 -18.79
N ASP A 105 7.92 1.13 -19.87
CA ASP A 105 8.40 0.09 -20.76
C ASP A 105 9.58 -0.66 -20.12
N LYS A 106 9.48 -1.98 -19.98
CA LYS A 106 10.55 -2.81 -19.37
C LYS A 106 11.89 -2.76 -20.09
N LYS A 107 11.91 -2.45 -21.40
CA LYS A 107 13.14 -2.47 -22.21
C LYS A 107 13.83 -1.12 -22.25
N THR A 108 13.03 -0.05 -22.30
CA THR A 108 13.53 1.31 -22.52
C THR A 108 13.45 2.18 -21.27
N ASN A 109 12.79 1.73 -20.20
CA ASN A 109 12.49 2.48 -18.98
C ASN A 109 11.79 3.83 -19.22
N LYS A 110 11.25 4.04 -20.42
CA LYS A 110 10.50 5.25 -20.76
C LYS A 110 9.06 5.12 -20.27
N VAL A 111 8.49 6.24 -19.87
CA VAL A 111 7.06 6.38 -19.63
C VAL A 111 6.31 6.01 -20.91
N LEU A 112 5.37 5.09 -20.77
CA LEU A 112 4.41 4.72 -21.78
C LEU A 112 3.04 5.23 -21.35
N ALA A 113 2.53 6.22 -22.08
CA ALA A 113 1.10 6.49 -22.12
C ALA A 113 0.47 5.53 -23.13
N ARG A 114 -0.47 4.71 -22.67
CA ARG A 114 -1.26 3.81 -23.50
C ARG A 114 -2.71 4.21 -23.38
N LEU A 115 -3.36 4.48 -24.49
CA LEU A 115 -4.76 4.89 -24.49
C LEU A 115 -5.63 3.87 -23.72
N SER A 116 -6.38 4.36 -22.73
CA SER A 116 -7.22 3.56 -21.83
C SER A 116 -8.44 3.10 -22.60
N GLY A 117 -8.43 1.84 -23.03
CA GLY A 117 -9.61 1.24 -23.63
C GLY A 117 -9.87 1.60 -25.09
N THR A 118 -9.25 2.63 -25.65
CA THR A 118 -9.62 3.10 -26.99
C THR A 118 -8.82 2.46 -28.11
N THR A 119 -9.54 2.03 -29.14
CA THR A 119 -8.97 1.67 -30.43
C THR A 119 -9.67 2.50 -31.50
N LEU A 120 -8.91 3.11 -32.41
CA LEU A 120 -9.45 3.84 -33.56
C LEU A 120 -9.78 2.84 -34.68
N ILE A 121 -10.96 3.01 -35.28
CA ILE A 121 -11.29 2.40 -36.56
C ILE A 121 -11.33 3.53 -37.58
N GLU A 122 -10.42 3.51 -38.55
CA GLU A 122 -10.36 4.49 -39.64
C GLU A 122 -10.92 3.85 -40.92
N SER A 123 -11.81 4.56 -41.62
CA SER A 123 -12.12 4.36 -43.04
C SER A 123 -11.37 5.39 -43.90
N GLU A 124 -11.20 5.12 -45.19
CA GLU A 124 -10.57 5.99 -46.20
C GLU A 124 -11.10 7.46 -46.26
N PRO A 125 -10.39 8.39 -46.94
CA PRO A 125 -10.32 9.80 -46.52
C PRO A 125 -11.68 10.52 -46.53
N GLY A 126 -12.04 11.05 -45.36
CA GLY A 126 -13.38 11.55 -44.99
C GLY A 126 -13.86 10.99 -43.63
N THR A 127 -12.93 10.54 -42.79
CA THR A 127 -13.09 9.46 -41.82
C THR A 127 -13.90 9.78 -40.57
N GLN A 128 -14.78 8.84 -40.18
CA GLN A 128 -15.44 8.80 -38.88
C GLN A 128 -14.59 7.96 -37.90
N SER A 129 -13.94 8.62 -36.94
CA SER A 129 -13.17 7.96 -35.89
C SER A 129 -14.10 7.39 -34.81
N LEU A 130 -14.14 6.07 -34.69
CA LEU A 130 -14.94 5.38 -33.66
C LEU A 130 -14.09 5.07 -32.44
N HIS A 131 -14.41 5.70 -31.32
CA HIS A 131 -13.77 5.46 -30.03
C HIS A 131 -14.49 4.32 -29.30
N MET A 132 -13.72 3.32 -28.86
CA MET A 132 -14.24 2.15 -28.16
C MET A 132 -13.71 2.09 -26.72
N PRO A 133 -14.37 1.39 -25.78
CA PRO A 133 -13.95 1.34 -24.38
C PRO A 133 -12.95 0.22 -24.06
N ASP A 134 -12.78 -0.79 -24.93
CA ASP A 134 -11.74 -1.81 -24.81
C ASP A 134 -11.43 -2.49 -26.15
N LEU A 135 -10.29 -3.20 -26.22
CA LEU A 135 -9.81 -3.88 -27.43
C LEU A 135 -10.74 -5.03 -27.88
N LYS A 136 -11.41 -5.71 -26.94
CA LYS A 136 -12.32 -6.83 -27.26
C LYS A 136 -13.58 -6.28 -27.93
N THR A 137 -14.15 -5.19 -27.40
CA THR A 137 -15.27 -4.45 -27.98
C THR A 137 -14.90 -3.85 -29.32
N ALA A 138 -13.71 -3.26 -29.46
CA ALA A 138 -13.22 -2.74 -30.73
C ALA A 138 -13.05 -3.83 -31.80
N ARG A 139 -12.48 -4.99 -31.44
CA ARG A 139 -12.34 -6.13 -32.35
C ARG A 139 -13.69 -6.68 -32.80
N ARG A 140 -14.66 -6.78 -31.88
CA ARG A 140 -16.03 -7.19 -32.22
C ARG A 140 -16.65 -6.21 -33.20
N LYS A 141 -16.57 -4.90 -32.92
CA LYS A 141 -17.14 -3.87 -33.79
C LYS A 141 -16.47 -3.80 -35.15
N PHE A 142 -15.15 -3.96 -35.20
CA PHE A 142 -14.42 -4.03 -36.45
C PHE A 142 -14.84 -5.21 -37.32
N ARG A 143 -15.05 -6.40 -36.73
CA ARG A 143 -15.56 -7.59 -37.43
C ARG A 143 -16.99 -7.36 -37.95
N GLU A 144 -17.87 -6.76 -37.15
CA GLU A 144 -19.22 -6.37 -37.61
C GLU A 144 -19.14 -5.44 -38.83
N LEU A 145 -18.29 -4.42 -38.78
CA LEU A 145 -18.16 -3.44 -39.86
C LEU A 145 -17.52 -4.04 -41.13
N GLN A 146 -16.59 -4.98 -41.00
CA GLN A 146 -16.06 -5.75 -42.13
C GLN A 146 -17.11 -6.67 -42.76
N ALA A 147 -17.95 -7.33 -41.95
CA ALA A 147 -19.03 -8.18 -42.44
C ALA A 147 -20.07 -7.40 -43.26
N HIS A 148 -20.26 -6.12 -42.93
CA HIS A 148 -21.11 -5.19 -43.71
C HIS A 148 -20.40 -4.59 -44.95
N ASN A 149 -19.32 -5.20 -45.44
CA ASN A 149 -18.65 -4.89 -46.71
C ASN A 149 -18.18 -3.44 -46.87
N LYS A 150 -17.91 -2.74 -45.77
CA LYS A 150 -17.23 -1.44 -45.80
C LYS A 150 -15.78 -1.64 -46.22
N ARG A 151 -15.51 -1.51 -47.52
CA ARG A 151 -14.16 -1.58 -48.11
C ARG A 151 -13.29 -0.44 -47.53
N GLY A 152 -12.00 -0.71 -47.35
CA GLY A 152 -11.03 0.30 -46.88
C GLY A 152 -10.93 0.50 -45.36
N LEU A 153 -11.59 -0.33 -44.54
CA LEU A 153 -11.47 -0.25 -43.07
C LEU A 153 -10.10 -0.70 -42.58
N ARG A 154 -9.43 0.16 -41.81
CA ARG A 154 -8.18 -0.16 -41.10
C ARG A 154 -8.40 -0.11 -39.60
N PHE A 155 -7.94 -1.17 -38.93
CA PHE A 155 -7.90 -1.23 -37.48
C PHE A 155 -6.58 -0.62 -37.01
N ARG A 156 -6.63 0.51 -36.30
CA ARG A 156 -5.44 1.15 -35.73
C ARG A 156 -5.63 1.37 -34.24
N VAL A 157 -4.76 0.73 -33.46
CA VAL A 157 -4.64 1.09 -32.04
C VAL A 157 -3.84 2.38 -31.99
N ASN A 158 -4.48 3.49 -31.59
CA ASN A 158 -3.76 4.74 -31.39
C ASN A 158 -2.76 4.56 -30.24
N ARG A 159 -1.51 4.92 -30.50
CA ARG A 159 -0.42 4.93 -29.52
C ARG A 159 0.12 6.34 -29.34
N GLU A 160 -0.72 7.34 -29.56
CA GLU A 160 -0.38 8.74 -29.36
C GLU A 160 0.27 8.92 -28.00
N LYS A 161 1.44 9.55 -28.06
CA LYS A 161 2.19 9.95 -26.88
C LYS A 161 1.62 11.30 -26.47
N ALA A 162 1.08 11.38 -25.25
CA ALA A 162 0.79 12.66 -24.64
C ALA A 162 2.03 13.15 -23.90
N GLU A 163 2.36 14.43 -24.03
CA GLU A 163 3.24 15.11 -23.07
C GLU A 163 2.43 15.35 -21.81
N ILE A 164 2.89 14.79 -20.69
CA ILE A 164 2.20 14.89 -19.41
C ILE A 164 3.02 15.82 -18.54
N SER A 165 2.48 17.00 -18.25
CA SER A 165 3.22 18.08 -17.58
C SER A 165 3.03 18.14 -16.07
N ARG A 166 1.95 17.56 -15.52
CA ARG A 166 1.66 17.57 -14.08
C ARG A 166 0.94 16.31 -13.60
N TYR A 167 1.37 15.80 -12.45
CA TYR A 167 0.71 14.71 -11.72
C TYR A 167 0.30 15.21 -10.33
N GLY A 168 -0.93 14.90 -9.91
CA GLY A 168 -1.35 15.04 -8.53
C GLY A 168 -1.25 13.69 -7.83
N LEU A 169 -0.57 13.63 -6.69
CA LEU A 169 -0.60 12.46 -5.82
C LEU A 169 -1.74 12.64 -4.80
N PHE A 170 -2.66 11.67 -4.79
CA PHE A 170 -3.73 11.60 -3.82
C PHE A 170 -3.69 10.22 -3.14
N ILE A 171 -3.49 10.20 -1.82
CA ILE A 171 -3.54 8.97 -1.02
C ILE A 171 -4.67 9.14 -0.01
N LEU A 172 -5.71 8.32 -0.18
CA LEU A 172 -6.82 8.22 0.76
C LEU A 172 -6.45 7.24 1.87
N ILE A 173 -6.54 7.65 3.14
CA ILE A 173 -6.68 6.66 4.22
C ILE A 173 -8.16 6.39 4.40
N ASP A 174 -8.60 5.27 3.84
CA ASP A 174 -9.90 4.70 4.09
C ASP A 174 -9.78 3.40 4.91
N ASN A 175 -10.90 2.73 5.12
CA ASN A 175 -10.94 1.45 5.82
C ASN A 175 -10.07 0.37 5.16
N ASP A 176 -9.94 0.37 3.84
CA ASP A 176 -9.11 -0.62 3.14
C ASP A 176 -7.63 -0.39 3.47
N PHE A 177 -7.20 0.88 3.55
CA PHE A 177 -5.84 1.22 3.94
C PHE A 177 -5.57 0.81 5.39
N SER A 178 -6.48 1.12 6.32
CA SER A 178 -6.40 0.70 7.72
C SER A 178 -6.30 -0.82 7.88
N ARG A 179 -7.09 -1.58 7.10
CA ARG A 179 -7.04 -3.05 7.08
C ARG A 179 -5.70 -3.57 6.56
N LEU A 180 -5.13 -2.94 5.53
CA LEU A 180 -3.79 -3.29 5.05
C LEU A 180 -2.73 -3.13 6.17
N ILE A 181 -2.74 -1.99 6.86
CA ILE A 181 -1.79 -1.70 7.95
C ILE A 181 -1.92 -2.75 9.07
N LEU A 182 -3.15 -3.02 9.53
CA LEU A 182 -3.39 -4.01 10.58
C LEU A 182 -3.03 -5.44 10.14
N LYS A 183 -3.31 -5.80 8.88
CA LYS A 183 -2.93 -7.10 8.33
C LYS A 183 -1.42 -7.30 8.39
N MET A 184 -0.64 -6.30 8.00
CA MET A 184 0.82 -6.32 8.12
C MET A 184 1.26 -6.48 9.59
N CYS A 185 0.64 -5.76 10.52
CA CYS A 185 0.94 -5.88 11.97
C CYS A 185 0.66 -7.28 12.51
N VAL A 186 -0.48 -7.88 12.17
CA VAL A 186 -0.83 -9.25 12.58
C VAL A 186 0.15 -10.26 11.99
N ALA A 187 0.47 -10.13 10.70
CA ALA A 187 1.43 -11.01 10.03
C ALA A 187 2.82 -10.93 10.65
N PHE A 188 3.31 -9.72 10.91
CA PHE A 188 4.60 -9.52 11.60
C PHE A 188 4.58 -10.10 13.02
N SER A 189 3.49 -9.87 13.77
CA SER A 189 3.31 -10.44 15.11
C SER A 189 3.37 -11.96 15.11
N ARG A 190 2.77 -12.60 14.10
CA ARG A 190 2.84 -14.06 13.91
C ARG A 190 4.25 -14.51 13.55
N LYS A 191 4.96 -13.80 12.67
CA LYS A 191 6.37 -14.09 12.36
C LYS A 191 7.25 -14.07 13.62
N MET A 192 6.96 -13.18 14.57
CA MET A 192 7.65 -13.10 15.86
C MET A 192 7.12 -14.08 16.92
N ASN A 193 6.13 -14.92 16.58
CA ASN A 193 5.42 -15.82 17.50
C ASN A 193 4.81 -15.10 18.72
N ARG A 194 4.28 -13.89 18.51
CA ARG A 194 3.67 -13.05 19.57
C ARG A 194 2.22 -12.70 19.32
N ASP A 195 1.65 -13.01 18.17
CA ASP A 195 0.31 -12.56 17.76
C ASP A 195 -0.80 -12.88 18.76
N GLN A 196 -0.73 -14.02 19.46
CA GLN A 196 -1.71 -14.32 20.50
C GLN A 196 -1.67 -13.37 21.71
N ALA A 197 -0.48 -12.86 22.04
CA ALA A 197 -0.28 -12.00 23.19
C ALA A 197 -0.49 -10.51 22.86
N ILE A 198 -0.20 -10.09 21.63
CA ILE A 198 -0.16 -8.67 21.26
C ILE A 198 -1.29 -8.22 20.34
N ILE A 199 -2.06 -9.16 19.76
CA ILE A 199 -3.21 -8.82 18.91
C ILE A 199 -4.49 -9.11 19.68
N ASP A 200 -5.24 -8.05 19.95
CA ASP A 200 -6.57 -8.12 20.53
C ASP A 200 -7.62 -8.61 19.52
N ASP A 201 -8.69 -9.23 20.01
CA ASP A 201 -9.76 -9.78 19.16
C ASP A 201 -10.47 -8.68 18.37
N SER A 202 -10.52 -7.45 18.89
CA SER A 202 -11.08 -6.28 18.19
C SER A 202 -10.39 -6.00 16.84
N VAL A 203 -9.06 -6.18 16.76
CA VAL A 203 -8.29 -6.06 15.51
C VAL A 203 -8.74 -7.12 14.50
N LEU A 204 -8.90 -8.35 14.97
CA LEU A 204 -9.28 -9.50 14.13
C LEU A 204 -10.71 -9.38 13.61
N LEU A 205 -11.63 -8.93 14.46
CA LEU A 205 -13.01 -8.64 14.11
C LEU A 205 -13.07 -7.54 13.02
N TYR A 206 -12.31 -6.45 13.18
CA TYR A 206 -12.21 -5.40 12.17
C TYR A 206 -11.64 -5.89 10.84
N LEU A 207 -10.55 -6.66 10.86
CA LEU A 207 -10.00 -7.26 9.64
C LEU A 207 -11.03 -8.18 8.95
N SER A 208 -11.91 -8.81 9.72
CA SER A 208 -12.91 -9.72 9.21
C SER A 208 -14.15 -9.05 8.63
N ASP A 209 -14.60 -7.94 9.23
CA ASP A 209 -15.81 -7.21 8.89
C ASP A 209 -15.69 -5.75 9.36
N SER A 210 -15.09 -4.90 8.51
CA SER A 210 -14.89 -3.48 8.81
C SER A 210 -16.15 -2.62 8.68
N GLU A 211 -17.28 -3.20 8.24
CA GLU A 211 -18.56 -2.49 8.20
C GLU A 211 -19.25 -2.52 9.58
N ARG A 212 -19.05 -3.61 10.33
CA ARG A 212 -19.64 -3.79 11.67
C ARG A 212 -18.72 -3.39 12.81
N TYR A 213 -17.42 -3.58 12.61
CA TYR A 213 -16.41 -3.28 13.62
C TYR A 213 -15.59 -2.09 13.17
N HIS A 214 -15.08 -1.33 14.14
CA HIS A 214 -14.21 -0.18 13.90
C HIS A 214 -12.90 -0.37 14.63
N HIS A 215 -11.80 0.01 13.98
CA HIS A 215 -10.49 0.04 14.57
C HIS A 215 -9.73 1.25 14.03
N ALA A 216 -9.11 2.01 14.93
CA ALA A 216 -8.46 3.26 14.57
C ALA A 216 -7.05 2.99 14.01
N VAL A 217 -6.79 3.49 12.82
CA VAL A 217 -5.45 3.66 12.25
C VAL A 217 -5.33 5.13 11.85
N SER A 218 -4.32 5.81 12.37
CA SER A 218 -4.14 7.25 12.22
C SER A 218 -2.83 7.57 11.54
N PHE A 219 -2.78 8.66 10.77
CA PHE A 219 -1.50 9.22 10.34
C PHE A 219 -0.73 9.70 11.58
N ASP A 220 0.53 9.28 11.68
CA ASP A 220 1.43 9.78 12.70
C ASP A 220 2.42 10.76 12.07
N PHE A 221 2.31 12.02 12.48
CA PHE A 221 3.13 13.11 11.98
C PHE A 221 4.41 13.35 12.78
N ASN A 222 4.63 12.58 13.86
CA ASN A 222 5.84 12.66 14.67
C ASN A 222 7.07 12.20 13.88
N HIS A 223 8.21 12.80 14.20
CA HIS A 223 9.49 12.43 13.63
C HIS A 223 10.27 11.52 14.59
N TYR A 224 10.55 10.30 14.15
CA TYR A 224 11.32 9.32 14.92
C TYR A 224 12.71 9.12 14.31
N SER A 225 13.67 9.92 14.79
CA SER A 225 15.06 9.89 14.31
C SER A 225 15.77 8.56 14.58
N LEU A 226 15.49 7.93 15.73
CA LEU A 226 16.05 6.61 16.07
C LEU A 226 15.57 5.52 15.10
N LEU A 227 14.31 5.58 14.67
CA LEU A 227 13.81 4.66 13.64
C LEU A 227 14.47 4.95 12.29
N ASP A 228 14.61 6.23 11.91
CA ASP A 228 15.31 6.61 10.67
C ASP A 228 16.78 6.15 10.64
N ALA A 229 17.45 6.09 11.79
CA ALA A 229 18.81 5.55 11.90
C ALA A 229 18.89 4.02 11.80
N THR A 230 17.77 3.33 12.03
CA THR A 230 17.70 1.85 12.08
C THR A 230 17.32 1.23 10.74
N VAL A 231 16.70 1.99 9.83
CA VAL A 231 16.18 1.47 8.56
C VAL A 231 16.81 2.19 7.36
N PRO A 232 17.01 1.51 6.22
CA PRO A 232 17.45 2.16 4.99
C PRO A 232 16.52 3.30 4.56
N ALA A 233 17.06 4.22 3.76
CA ALA A 233 16.25 5.24 3.11
C ALA A 233 15.12 4.59 2.29
N LEU A 234 13.93 5.20 2.32
CA LEU A 234 12.72 4.71 1.64
C LEU A 234 12.20 3.33 2.09
N ALA A 235 12.78 2.69 3.11
CA ALA A 235 12.30 1.38 3.56
C ALA A 235 10.84 1.42 4.03
N HIS A 236 10.11 0.33 3.79
CA HIS A 236 8.89 0.03 4.53
C HIS A 236 9.29 -0.57 5.88
N SER A 237 8.59 -0.20 6.95
CA SER A 237 8.84 -0.77 8.27
C SER A 237 7.55 -1.06 9.03
N ILE A 238 7.56 -2.12 9.81
CA ILE A 238 6.54 -2.44 10.83
C ILE A 238 7.28 -2.44 12.16
N TYR A 239 7.03 -1.46 13.01
CA TYR A 239 7.55 -1.43 14.37
C TYR A 239 6.41 -1.71 15.33
N ILE A 240 6.59 -2.68 16.24
CA ILE A 240 5.64 -2.97 17.31
C ILE A 240 6.36 -2.82 18.63
N GLU A 241 5.70 -2.17 19.59
CA GLU A 241 6.20 -2.01 20.94
C GLU A 241 5.08 -2.23 21.96
N THR A 242 5.33 -3.03 22.98
CA THR A 242 4.42 -3.17 24.12
C THR A 242 4.87 -2.27 25.26
N CYS A 243 3.90 -1.65 25.92
CA CYS A 243 4.07 -0.80 27.08
C CYS A 243 3.21 -1.36 28.23
N PRO A 244 3.75 -2.27 29.06
CA PRO A 244 3.02 -2.83 30.19
C PRO A 244 2.55 -1.75 31.18
N GLN A 245 3.27 -0.63 31.32
CA GLN A 245 2.84 0.47 32.21
C GLN A 245 1.52 1.10 31.75
N HIS A 246 1.28 1.19 30.45
CA HIS A 246 0.04 1.71 29.87
C HIS A 246 -0.98 0.59 29.59
N GLY A 247 -0.61 -0.67 29.82
CA GLY A 247 -1.43 -1.81 29.45
C GLY A 247 -1.68 -1.90 27.93
N GLN A 248 -0.75 -1.43 27.09
CA GLN A 248 -0.99 -1.30 25.65
C GLN A 248 0.09 -1.97 24.79
N ALA A 249 -0.31 -2.37 23.58
CA ALA A 249 0.61 -2.73 22.49
C ALA A 249 0.35 -1.80 21.31
N TYR A 250 1.39 -1.16 20.80
CA TYR A 250 1.31 -0.19 19.71
C TYR A 250 1.99 -0.71 18.46
N ALA A 251 1.56 -0.20 17.32
CA ALA A 251 2.28 -0.38 16.07
C ALA A 251 2.47 0.95 15.34
N LEU A 252 3.65 1.07 14.73
CA LEU A 252 4.02 2.12 13.81
C LEU A 252 4.43 1.49 12.48
N VAL A 253 3.58 1.62 11.47
CA VAL A 253 3.88 1.15 10.11
C VAL A 253 4.28 2.34 9.26
N ARG A 254 5.38 2.19 8.52
CA ARG A 254 5.90 3.21 7.63
C ARG A 254 6.01 2.66 6.21
N LEU A 255 5.52 3.41 5.23
CA LEU A 255 5.69 3.11 3.82
C LEU A 255 6.60 4.14 3.17
N PHE A 256 7.52 3.70 2.31
CA PHE A 256 8.48 4.56 1.61
C PHE A 256 9.28 5.48 2.54
N GLY A 257 9.59 5.00 3.75
CA GLY A 257 10.30 5.75 4.78
C GLY A 257 9.61 7.05 5.21
N THR A 258 8.35 7.28 4.85
CA THR A 258 7.76 8.62 4.92
C THR A 258 6.30 8.63 5.34
N PHE A 259 5.44 7.81 4.73
CA PHE A 259 4.03 7.70 5.12
C PHE A 259 3.93 6.84 6.36
N GLN A 260 3.47 7.39 7.47
CA GLN A 260 3.56 6.75 8.77
C GLN A 260 2.17 6.62 9.42
N PHE A 261 1.89 5.44 9.92
CA PHE A 261 0.59 5.04 10.44
C PHE A 261 0.74 4.46 11.84
N PHE A 262 -0.03 4.96 12.78
CA PHE A 262 -0.06 4.51 14.17
C PHE A 262 -1.38 3.80 14.47
N THR A 263 -1.31 2.76 15.30
CA THR A 263 -2.49 2.05 15.79
C THR A 263 -2.18 1.31 17.10
N ILE A 264 -3.23 1.01 17.87
CA ILE A 264 -3.16 0.24 19.11
C ILE A 264 -3.61 -1.19 18.82
N LEU A 265 -2.71 -2.15 18.96
CA LEU A 265 -2.97 -3.57 18.70
C LEU A 265 -3.63 -4.28 19.88
N HIS A 266 -3.44 -3.77 21.10
CA HIS A 266 -4.00 -4.35 22.31
C HIS A 266 -4.18 -3.28 23.40
N ASN A 267 -5.37 -3.21 24.02
CA ASN A 267 -5.71 -2.18 25.01
C ASN A 267 -5.57 -2.62 26.48
N ASN A 268 -5.44 -3.93 26.74
CA ASN A 268 -5.33 -4.49 28.09
C ASN A 268 -4.11 -5.43 28.26
N TYR A 269 -2.98 -5.06 27.67
CA TYR A 269 -1.79 -5.90 27.60
C TYR A 269 -1.14 -6.06 28.99
N GLN A 270 -1.01 -7.30 29.45
CA GLN A 270 -0.41 -7.65 30.76
C GLN A 270 0.89 -8.45 30.62
N GLY A 271 1.44 -8.54 29.41
CA GLY A 271 2.67 -9.29 29.15
C GLY A 271 3.94 -8.51 29.48
N LEU A 272 5.09 -9.12 29.17
CA LEU A 272 6.40 -8.47 29.31
C LEU A 272 6.63 -7.40 28.24
N GLN A 273 7.50 -6.44 28.53
CA GLN A 273 7.92 -5.48 27.52
C GLN A 273 8.55 -6.19 26.32
N PHE A 274 8.18 -5.75 25.13
CA PHE A 274 8.53 -6.34 23.85
C PHE A 274 8.66 -5.23 22.82
N ALA A 275 9.70 -5.28 21.99
CA ALA A 275 9.75 -4.52 20.75
C ALA A 275 10.26 -5.39 19.60
N GLY A 276 9.73 -5.13 18.42
CA GLY A 276 10.11 -5.82 17.20
C GLY A 276 10.03 -4.90 16.01
N ILE A 277 10.91 -5.13 15.03
CA ILE A 277 10.91 -4.41 13.77
C ILE A 277 10.98 -5.37 12.58
N GLY A 278 10.06 -5.19 11.63
CA GLY A 278 10.13 -5.71 10.28
C GLY A 278 10.52 -4.59 9.32
N VAL A 279 11.42 -4.87 8.38
CA VAL A 279 11.93 -3.91 7.40
C VAL A 279 11.90 -4.56 6.02
N LEU A 280 11.36 -3.86 5.03
CA LEU A 280 11.46 -4.19 3.60
C LEU A 280 12.14 -3.03 2.89
N ASN A 281 13.31 -3.26 2.31
CA ASN A 281 13.99 -2.28 1.47
C ASN A 281 13.45 -2.38 0.03
N PRO A 282 12.76 -1.36 -0.50
CA PRO A 282 12.14 -1.44 -1.82
C PRO A 282 13.16 -1.37 -2.98
N ILE A 283 14.45 -1.12 -2.69
CA ILE A 283 15.51 -1.00 -3.72
C ILE A 283 16.05 -2.38 -4.10
N ASP A 284 16.39 -3.20 -3.11
CA ASP A 284 16.96 -4.55 -3.29
C ASP A 284 15.96 -5.67 -2.93
N PHE A 285 14.80 -5.29 -2.39
CA PHE A 285 13.75 -6.19 -1.90
C PHE A 285 14.22 -7.13 -0.80
N SER A 286 15.24 -6.74 -0.04
CA SER A 286 15.65 -7.45 1.18
C SER A 286 14.64 -7.22 2.29
N GLU A 287 14.36 -8.27 3.04
CA GLU A 287 13.49 -8.25 4.21
C GLU A 287 14.26 -8.69 5.46
N LYS A 288 14.03 -7.97 6.57
CA LYS A 288 14.61 -8.29 7.87
C LYS A 288 13.53 -8.19 8.93
N PHE A 289 13.44 -9.21 9.79
CA PHE A 289 12.53 -9.24 10.93
C PHE A 289 13.33 -9.59 12.18
N GLN A 290 13.24 -8.76 13.21
CA GLN A 290 14.05 -8.95 14.41
C GLN A 290 13.34 -8.39 15.65
N LEU A 291 13.65 -9.01 16.79
CA LEU A 291 13.39 -8.44 18.11
C LEU A 291 14.47 -7.42 18.42
N ILE A 292 14.07 -6.31 19.02
CA ILE A 292 14.96 -5.23 19.42
C ILE A 292 14.57 -4.71 20.79
N GLU A 293 15.47 -3.94 21.41
CA GLU A 293 15.09 -3.12 22.55
C GLU A 293 14.09 -2.04 22.11
N PRO A 294 13.15 -1.63 22.98
CA PRO A 294 12.27 -0.51 22.72
C PRO A 294 13.09 0.77 22.46
N ILE A 295 12.92 1.37 21.28
CA ILE A 295 13.66 2.59 20.89
C ILE A 295 12.76 3.82 20.76
N LEU A 296 11.44 3.65 20.67
CA LEU A 296 10.52 4.76 20.42
C LEU A 296 9.74 5.18 21.67
N HIS A 297 9.53 4.28 22.62
CA HIS A 297 8.70 4.55 23.80
C HIS A 297 7.34 5.10 23.38
N LEU A 298 6.69 4.38 22.45
CA LEU A 298 5.44 4.81 21.86
C LEU A 298 4.39 5.10 22.94
N ALA A 299 3.65 6.17 22.71
CA ALA A 299 2.50 6.58 23.50
C ALA A 299 1.35 6.92 22.54
N GLU A 300 0.13 7.02 23.08
CA GLU A 300 -1.01 7.46 22.28
C GLU A 300 -0.74 8.82 21.64
N ILE A 301 -0.98 8.91 20.33
CA ILE A 301 -0.85 10.16 19.59
C ILE A 301 -2.15 10.97 19.67
N PRO A 302 -2.09 12.31 19.61
CA PRO A 302 -3.29 13.14 19.57
C PRO A 302 -4.18 12.77 18.38
N GLN A 303 -5.44 12.42 18.65
CA GLN A 303 -6.40 12.01 17.61
C GLN A 303 -6.91 13.20 16.76
N TYR A 304 -6.74 14.43 17.25
CA TYR A 304 -7.19 15.65 16.57
C TYR A 304 -6.01 16.55 16.26
N VAL A 305 -5.76 16.75 14.96
CA VAL A 305 -4.80 17.72 14.46
C VAL A 305 -5.59 18.80 13.71
N LEU A 306 -5.36 20.07 14.06
CA LEU A 306 -5.99 21.18 13.34
C LEU A 306 -5.64 21.09 11.84
N PRO A 307 -6.57 21.34 10.90
CA PRO A 307 -6.33 21.12 9.47
C PRO A 307 -5.07 21.80 8.93
N PHE A 308 -4.72 23.00 9.42
CA PHE A 308 -3.50 23.69 9.01
C PHE A 308 -2.22 22.99 9.49
N LEU A 309 -2.23 22.41 10.69
CA LEU A 309 -1.13 21.61 11.22
C LEU A 309 -0.98 20.32 10.39
N ALA A 310 -2.10 19.65 10.08
CA ALA A 310 -2.09 18.47 9.23
C ALA A 310 -1.49 18.80 7.84
N GLY A 311 -1.88 19.92 7.24
CA GLY A 311 -1.28 20.40 6.00
C GLY A 311 0.23 20.68 6.11
N TYR A 312 0.65 21.34 7.20
CA TYR A 312 2.08 21.62 7.44
C TYR A 312 2.90 20.33 7.59
N HIS A 313 2.42 19.38 8.38
CA HIS A 313 3.09 18.10 8.59
C HIS A 313 3.14 17.26 7.30
N THR A 314 2.06 17.24 6.53
CA THR A 314 2.03 16.60 5.21
C THR A 314 3.04 17.23 4.25
N ARG A 315 3.15 18.56 4.21
CA ARG A 315 4.16 19.22 3.38
C ARG A 315 5.56 18.75 3.75
N ASN A 316 5.85 18.71 5.04
CA ASN A 316 7.15 18.28 5.54
C ASN A 316 7.40 16.79 5.29
N MET A 317 6.36 15.96 5.36
CA MET A 317 6.40 14.56 4.95
C MET A 317 6.82 14.46 3.48
N TYR A 318 6.15 15.14 2.54
CA TYR A 318 6.54 15.11 1.14
C TYR A 318 7.94 15.66 0.87
N ARG A 319 8.36 16.74 1.55
CA ARG A 319 9.73 17.26 1.45
C ARG A 319 10.78 16.25 1.90
N ARG A 320 10.49 15.45 2.94
CA ARG A 320 11.36 14.36 3.37
C ARG A 320 11.41 13.26 2.32
N LEU A 321 10.29 12.92 1.67
CA LEU A 321 10.26 11.98 0.56
C LEU A 321 11.14 12.46 -0.59
N ASP A 322 10.96 13.70 -1.04
CA ASP A 322 11.79 14.34 -2.09
C ASP A 322 13.29 14.29 -1.73
N SER A 323 13.62 14.61 -0.48
CA SER A 323 15.01 14.60 0.01
C SER A 323 15.59 13.18 0.02
N LYS A 324 14.84 12.19 0.52
CA LYS A 324 15.26 10.78 0.56
C LYS A 324 15.45 10.24 -0.86
N ILE A 325 14.58 10.59 -1.81
CA ILE A 325 14.69 10.21 -3.22
C ILE A 325 15.94 10.82 -3.85
N LEU A 326 16.16 12.13 -3.69
CA LEU A 326 17.32 12.82 -4.24
C LEU A 326 18.63 12.25 -3.68
N GLN A 327 18.69 12.00 -2.37
CA GLN A 327 19.86 11.39 -1.72
C GLN A 327 20.13 9.96 -2.23
N THR A 328 19.07 9.18 -2.48
CA THR A 328 19.19 7.77 -2.88
C THR A 328 19.56 7.63 -4.36
N PHE A 329 18.94 8.42 -5.24
CA PHE A 329 19.04 8.23 -6.69
C PHE A 329 19.79 9.34 -7.42
N GLY A 330 20.17 10.42 -6.74
CA GLY A 330 20.85 11.58 -7.33
C GLY A 330 19.98 12.43 -8.26
N LYS A 331 18.70 12.09 -8.40
CA LYS A 331 17.72 12.80 -9.24
C LYS A 331 16.33 12.72 -8.62
N ASN A 332 15.50 13.71 -8.93
CA ASN A 332 14.09 13.70 -8.58
C ASN A 332 13.28 14.18 -9.81
N GLU A 333 12.72 13.23 -10.57
CA GLU A 333 11.96 13.54 -11.80
C GLU A 333 10.60 14.18 -11.45
N TYR A 334 10.07 13.90 -10.27
CA TYR A 334 8.80 14.42 -9.79
C TYR A 334 8.93 15.01 -8.39
N THR A 335 8.56 16.27 -8.23
CA THR A 335 8.43 16.87 -6.90
C THR A 335 7.13 16.42 -6.26
N PHE A 336 7.22 15.78 -5.10
CA PHE A 336 6.07 15.34 -4.33
C PHE A 336 5.50 16.45 -3.45
N ALA A 337 6.37 17.32 -2.91
CA ALA A 337 5.94 18.43 -2.07
C ALA A 337 5.27 19.52 -2.94
N PRO A 338 3.96 19.78 -2.77
CA PRO A 338 3.33 20.89 -3.48
C PRO A 338 3.88 22.24 -2.97
N ASP A 339 3.95 23.20 -3.89
CA ASP A 339 4.42 24.55 -3.61
C ASP A 339 3.42 25.35 -2.76
N GLU A 340 2.12 25.10 -2.96
CA GLU A 340 1.01 25.78 -2.29
C GLU A 340 0.28 24.92 -1.26
N MET A 341 -0.05 25.52 -0.11
CA MET A 341 -0.81 24.87 0.98
C MET A 341 -2.25 24.49 0.57
N SER A 342 -2.85 25.26 -0.33
CA SER A 342 -4.18 24.99 -0.91
C SER A 342 -4.24 23.62 -1.62
N MET A 343 -3.13 23.23 -2.27
CA MET A 343 -3.01 21.93 -2.95
C MET A 343 -2.83 20.77 -1.96
N ILE A 344 -2.25 21.01 -0.78
CA ILE A 344 -2.07 19.97 0.23
C ILE A 344 -3.42 19.55 0.82
N LEU A 345 -4.26 20.53 1.15
CA LEU A 345 -5.58 20.30 1.74
C LEU A 345 -6.56 19.63 0.77
N SER A 346 -6.35 19.77 -0.55
CA SER A 346 -7.13 19.06 -1.57
C SER A 346 -6.60 17.65 -1.86
N GLN A 347 -5.32 17.39 -1.58
CA GLN A 347 -4.64 16.10 -1.82
C GLN A 347 -4.79 15.09 -0.67
N ILE A 348 -5.26 15.52 0.49
CA ILE A 348 -5.56 14.64 1.62
C ILE A 348 -7.02 14.86 2.04
N ARG A 349 -7.88 13.90 1.71
CA ARG A 349 -9.10 13.71 2.50
C ARG A 349 -8.75 12.78 3.65
N ILE A 350 -8.48 13.36 4.82
CA ILE A 350 -8.61 12.60 6.05
C ILE A 350 -10.11 12.39 6.20
N SER A 351 -10.59 11.18 5.94
CA SER A 351 -11.90 10.75 6.38
C SER A 351 -11.82 10.75 7.91
N VAL A 352 -12.05 11.91 8.53
CA VAL A 352 -12.31 11.93 9.96
C VAL A 352 -13.64 11.21 10.07
N GLY A 353 -13.60 9.95 10.51
CA GLY A 353 -14.80 9.26 10.95
C GLY A 353 -15.35 10.11 12.07
N LEU A 354 -16.33 10.96 11.76
CA LEU A 354 -17.18 11.57 12.76
C LEU A 354 -17.94 10.40 13.37
N SER A 355 -17.51 10.01 14.57
CA SER A 355 -18.26 9.15 15.48
C SER A 355 -19.64 9.74 15.74
#